data_AF-A0A7L4P5P8-F1
#
_entry.id   AF-A0A7L4P5P8-F1
#
_cell.length_a   1.000
_cell.length_b   1.000
_cell.length_c   1.000
_cell.angle_alpha   90.00
_cell.angle_beta   90.00
_cell.angle_gamma   90.00
#
_symmetry.space_group_name_H-M   'P 1'
#
loop_
_entity.id
_entity.type
_entity.pdbx_description
1 polymer ?
#
loop_
_entity_poly.entity_id
_entity_poly.type
_entity_poly.pdbx_seq_one_letter_code
_entity_poly.pdbx_strand_id
1 'polypeptide(L)'
;MVKDALNDLDDLTRENIALALWMKKFKAKDVPKAARKRILSKKNSPDAFGKRMHHRISELLENPDSFTPSYRKRYEKLLEHCDSLTFLQAYAMNHLLGMDSSRGYQDIPDESNIEFPRDFAPQLGYQVGWHFFVGNCRDTRRREYGILVSFYRYSLLPPGMAHSFGLSDWDNQIFEMQLAIAQAGEEHLQARPFAIAGTTGLLKFSNEPFHYQAGKNRILSEREDQLFPLRVQAWGVNQGGEDDVEMEVDLGLSSKKDFLLQGNKGCLPCCCKVGTLYYSATNLRLEPGSIIKLDGEEIILTQGQFWFDHQWGNALEPLGNSRCKVARAANILTKTSHSRGWDWFMAQFEGDREMTMYAPHTDENLEYYRQTGEQPPGTMTVAVKGQYIDENSKVVDVKGTLEIDQWVKSVKSSDPLNYFITNTWYPNQWNFQFQDMLPEDIRRFTMTPIVSGGQTGYNASGAQYSEGGVYIRNPEGRLLGKGFAESVYYADALPNILHLAGIPDTPKMRKLMEPPAPSALLKLKAALYMAWPLNQRKLKRILEKCLQQGLPADLVS
;
A
#
# COMPACT_ATOMS: atom_id res chain seq x y z
N MET A 1 23.92 22.48 -22.66
CA MET A 1 24.07 22.66 -21.20
C MET A 1 22.94 22.03 -20.39
N VAL A 2 21.68 22.51 -20.38
CA VAL A 2 20.61 21.88 -19.54
C VAL A 2 20.10 20.53 -20.07
N LYS A 3 20.06 20.34 -21.41
CA LYS A 3 19.63 19.06 -22.01
C LYS A 3 20.63 17.93 -21.73
N ASP A 4 21.91 18.25 -21.74
CA ASP A 4 22.99 17.28 -21.54
C ASP A 4 23.02 16.80 -20.09
N ALA A 5 22.85 17.73 -19.13
CA ALA A 5 22.82 17.42 -17.70
C ALA A 5 21.67 16.47 -17.26
N LEU A 6 20.56 16.40 -18.01
CA LEU A 6 19.49 15.44 -17.73
C LEU A 6 19.86 14.02 -18.16
N ASN A 7 20.76 13.87 -19.13
CA ASN A 7 21.25 12.57 -19.55
C ASN A 7 22.28 12.02 -18.54
N ASP A 8 22.86 12.88 -17.70
CA ASP A 8 23.83 12.50 -16.65
C ASP A 8 23.16 11.94 -15.37
N LEU A 9 21.82 11.99 -15.27
CA LEU A 9 21.06 11.31 -14.23
C LEU A 9 21.28 9.79 -14.33
N ASP A 10 21.21 9.05 -13.23
CA ASP A 10 21.28 7.58 -13.28
C ASP A 10 20.12 6.97 -14.08
N ASP A 11 20.34 5.79 -14.64
CA ASP A 11 19.43 5.14 -15.59
C ASP A 11 18.04 4.93 -15.00
N LEU A 12 17.95 4.42 -13.77
CA LEU A 12 16.68 4.14 -13.11
C LEU A 12 15.92 5.43 -12.79
N THR A 13 16.59 6.50 -12.37
CA THR A 13 15.99 7.83 -12.21
C THR A 13 15.41 8.35 -13.54
N ARG A 14 16.16 8.23 -14.64
CA ARG A 14 15.66 8.67 -15.97
C ARG A 14 14.44 7.87 -16.40
N GLU A 15 14.46 6.57 -16.16
CA GLU A 15 13.36 5.65 -16.46
C GLU A 15 12.09 5.97 -15.67
N ASN A 16 12.21 6.21 -14.37
CA ASN A 16 11.09 6.60 -13.51
C ASN A 16 10.48 7.95 -13.95
N ILE A 17 11.31 8.94 -14.29
CA ILE A 17 10.84 10.21 -14.86
C ILE A 17 10.17 10.01 -16.22
N ALA A 18 10.69 9.09 -17.04
CA ALA A 18 10.12 8.76 -18.34
C ALA A 18 8.72 8.17 -18.20
N LEU A 19 8.54 7.20 -17.30
CA LEU A 19 7.25 6.57 -17.04
C LEU A 19 6.22 7.58 -16.51
N ALA A 20 6.61 8.43 -15.56
CA ALA A 20 5.73 9.50 -15.06
C ALA A 20 5.23 10.43 -16.18
N LEU A 21 6.02 10.62 -17.25
CA LEU A 21 5.71 11.50 -18.38
C LEU A 21 5.16 10.76 -19.60
N TRP A 22 4.79 9.49 -19.45
CA TRP A 22 4.32 8.59 -20.50
C TRP A 22 5.30 8.50 -21.68
N MET A 23 6.54 8.12 -21.35
CA MET A 23 7.60 7.88 -22.31
C MET A 23 8.19 6.49 -22.04
N LYS A 24 8.07 5.59 -23.01
CA LYS A 24 8.70 4.26 -22.95
C LYS A 24 10.23 4.34 -22.82
N LYS A 25 10.86 5.34 -23.44
CA LYS A 25 12.28 5.65 -23.30
C LYS A 25 12.46 7.11 -22.92
N PHE A 26 13.39 7.39 -22.01
CA PHE A 26 13.67 8.75 -21.57
C PHE A 26 14.15 9.64 -22.74
N LYS A 27 13.52 10.80 -22.87
CA LYS A 27 13.90 11.82 -23.85
C LYS A 27 13.98 13.18 -23.16
N ALA A 28 15.19 13.66 -22.89
CA ALA A 28 15.42 14.93 -22.19
C ALA A 28 14.69 16.14 -22.84
N LYS A 29 14.49 16.11 -24.16
CA LYS A 29 13.76 17.15 -24.91
C LYS A 29 12.26 17.21 -24.61
N ASP A 30 11.67 16.11 -24.13
CA ASP A 30 10.23 15.97 -23.89
C ASP A 30 9.88 16.21 -22.40
N VAL A 31 10.90 16.32 -21.53
CA VAL A 31 10.71 16.74 -20.13
C VAL A 31 10.25 18.20 -20.06
N PRO A 32 9.18 18.55 -19.33
CA PRO A 32 8.69 19.94 -19.23
C PRO A 32 9.75 20.91 -18.70
N LYS A 33 9.88 22.11 -19.29
CA LYS A 33 10.91 23.10 -18.92
C LYS A 33 10.93 23.42 -17.42
N ALA A 34 9.76 23.58 -16.80
CA ALA A 34 9.63 23.85 -15.37
C ALA A 34 10.17 22.70 -14.50
N ALA A 35 9.93 21.45 -14.91
CA ALA A 35 10.44 20.26 -14.23
C ALA A 35 11.96 20.11 -14.37
N ARG A 36 12.55 20.46 -15.53
CA ARG A 36 14.02 20.33 -15.75
C ARG A 36 14.83 21.07 -14.69
N LYS A 37 14.45 22.31 -14.37
CA LYS A 37 15.13 23.11 -13.35
C LYS A 37 15.06 22.46 -11.97
N ARG A 38 13.92 21.83 -11.66
CA ARG A 38 13.67 21.16 -10.38
C ARG A 38 14.39 19.82 -10.26
N ILE A 39 14.35 19.00 -11.31
CA ILE A 39 15.07 17.73 -11.42
C ILE A 39 16.59 17.94 -11.25
N LEU A 40 17.15 18.99 -11.86
CA LEU A 40 18.57 19.33 -11.75
C LEU A 40 18.90 20.22 -10.53
N SER A 41 17.93 20.48 -9.66
CA SER A 41 18.17 21.33 -8.49
C SER A 41 18.95 20.58 -7.41
N LYS A 42 19.66 21.33 -6.57
CA LYS A 42 20.34 20.79 -5.38
C LYS A 42 19.40 20.00 -4.46
N LYS A 43 18.12 20.40 -4.36
CA LYS A 43 17.13 19.66 -3.55
C LYS A 43 16.82 18.26 -4.09
N ASN A 44 17.06 18.01 -5.38
CA ASN A 44 16.80 16.72 -6.02
C ASN A 44 18.08 15.92 -6.26
N SER A 45 19.25 16.40 -5.82
CA SER A 45 20.52 15.71 -6.08
C SER A 45 20.71 14.48 -5.17
N PRO A 46 21.46 13.47 -5.62
CA PRO A 46 21.76 12.31 -4.81
C PRO A 46 22.39 12.63 -3.44
N ASP A 47 23.34 13.58 -3.40
CA ASP A 47 23.96 14.04 -2.16
C ASP A 47 22.96 14.64 -1.17
N ALA A 48 21.91 15.33 -1.66
CA ALA A 48 20.91 15.93 -0.79
C ALA A 48 19.99 14.88 -0.19
N PHE A 49 19.63 13.85 -0.94
CA PHE A 49 18.88 12.69 -0.41
C PHE A 49 19.73 11.88 0.56
N GLY A 50 21.01 11.64 0.24
CA GLY A 50 21.99 11.01 1.12
C GLY A 50 22.11 11.74 2.46
N LYS A 51 22.36 13.04 2.43
CA LYS A 51 22.42 13.89 3.64
C LYS A 51 21.14 13.84 4.49
N ARG A 52 19.97 13.85 3.84
CA ARG A 52 18.67 13.78 4.53
C ARG A 52 18.46 12.44 5.21
N MET A 53 18.79 11.34 4.52
CA MET A 53 18.72 9.99 5.10
C MET A 53 19.74 9.77 6.21
N HIS A 54 20.97 10.25 6.03
CA HIS A 54 21.97 10.22 7.10
C HIS A 54 21.43 10.94 8.35
N HIS A 55 20.94 12.16 8.22
CA HIS A 55 20.39 12.91 9.35
C HIS A 55 19.20 12.18 9.99
N ARG A 56 18.28 11.63 9.18
CA ARG A 56 17.16 10.81 9.67
C ARG A 56 17.63 9.65 10.53
N ILE A 57 18.61 8.89 10.06
CA ILE A 57 19.11 7.70 10.76
C ILE A 57 19.92 8.09 12.00
N SER A 58 20.74 9.15 11.94
CA SER A 58 21.44 9.70 13.12
C SER A 58 20.46 10.11 14.21
N GLU A 59 19.39 10.82 13.86
CA GLU A 59 18.34 11.19 14.82
C GLU A 59 17.70 9.96 15.46
N LEU A 60 17.39 8.92 14.67
CA LEU A 60 16.86 7.64 15.17
C LEU A 60 17.83 6.97 16.16
N LEU A 61 19.12 6.97 15.85
CA LEU A 61 20.19 6.40 16.66
C LEU A 61 20.42 7.15 17.99
N GLU A 62 20.38 8.49 17.96
CA GLU A 62 20.65 9.35 19.12
C GLU A 62 19.47 9.43 20.09
N ASN A 63 18.24 9.33 19.57
CA ASN A 63 17.01 9.55 20.32
C ASN A 63 16.07 8.34 20.34
N PRO A 64 16.51 7.12 20.71
CA PRO A 64 15.68 5.91 20.61
C PRO A 64 14.42 5.99 21.47
N ASP A 65 13.31 5.41 21.00
CA ASP A 65 12.09 5.34 21.78
C ASP A 65 12.31 4.51 23.07
N SER A 66 11.76 4.97 24.18
CA SER A 66 11.80 4.20 25.43
C SER A 66 11.07 2.86 25.26
N PHE A 67 11.61 1.78 25.81
CA PHE A 67 11.03 0.43 25.67
C PHE A 67 10.97 -0.05 24.22
N THR A 68 11.99 0.29 23.42
CA THR A 68 12.22 -0.28 22.09
C THR A 68 13.53 -1.07 22.08
N PRO A 69 13.60 -2.26 21.46
CA PRO A 69 14.86 -2.98 21.31
C PRO A 69 15.85 -2.16 20.46
N SER A 70 17.15 -2.32 20.72
CA SER A 70 18.16 -1.47 20.09
C SER A 70 18.36 -1.81 18.60
N TYR A 71 18.12 -0.82 17.74
CA TYR A 71 18.47 -0.85 16.32
C TYR A 71 19.87 -0.28 16.01
N ARG A 72 20.68 0.02 17.05
CA ARG A 72 22.00 0.68 16.91
C ARG A 72 22.87 0.09 15.79
N LYS A 73 23.13 -1.22 15.82
CA LYS A 73 23.97 -1.90 14.82
C LYS A 73 23.40 -1.80 13.40
N ARG A 74 22.07 -1.81 13.29
CA ARG A 74 21.38 -1.63 12.01
C ARG A 74 21.60 -0.21 11.49
N TYR A 75 21.38 0.80 12.34
CA TYR A 75 21.54 2.20 11.96
C TYR A 75 22.98 2.57 11.63
N GLU A 76 23.94 2.15 12.45
CA GLU A 76 25.37 2.31 12.16
C GLU A 76 25.71 1.72 10.79
N LYS A 77 25.16 0.53 10.46
CA LYS A 77 25.40 -0.09 9.15
C LYS A 77 24.70 0.64 8.00
N LEU A 78 23.47 1.12 8.17
CA LEU A 78 22.75 1.86 7.13
C LEU A 78 23.39 3.23 6.85
N LEU A 79 23.99 3.87 7.86
CA LEU A 79 24.71 5.14 7.70
C LEU A 79 25.90 5.02 6.73
N GLU A 80 26.56 3.86 6.68
CA GLU A 80 27.63 3.58 5.70
C GLU A 80 27.16 3.65 4.23
N HIS A 81 25.85 3.65 3.99
CA HIS A 81 25.24 3.72 2.66
C HIS A 81 24.55 5.06 2.38
N CYS A 82 24.73 6.09 3.22
CA CYS A 82 24.01 7.36 3.09
C CYS A 82 24.79 8.49 2.40
N ASP A 83 25.99 8.26 1.87
CA ASP A 83 26.81 9.32 1.28
C ASP A 83 26.13 9.98 0.07
N SER A 84 25.52 9.18 -0.81
CA SER A 84 24.82 9.63 -2.00
C SER A 84 23.72 8.63 -2.33
N LEU A 85 22.47 9.11 -2.45
CA LEU A 85 21.30 8.26 -2.65
C LEU A 85 20.39 8.88 -3.71
N THR A 86 19.94 8.11 -4.69
CA THR A 86 18.79 8.55 -5.51
C THR A 86 17.53 8.66 -4.63
N PHE A 87 16.48 9.32 -5.12
CA PHE A 87 15.22 9.36 -4.36
C PHE A 87 14.64 7.95 -4.14
N LEU A 88 14.85 7.03 -5.08
CA LEU A 88 14.36 5.66 -4.99
C LEU A 88 15.14 4.87 -3.94
N GLN A 89 16.47 5.03 -3.91
CA GLN A 89 17.29 4.40 -2.87
C GLN A 89 16.94 4.92 -1.47
N ALA A 90 16.72 6.23 -1.33
CA ALA A 90 16.28 6.82 -0.07
C ALA A 90 14.88 6.32 0.35
N TYR A 91 13.97 6.13 -0.60
CA TYR A 91 12.64 5.57 -0.37
C TYR A 91 12.69 4.10 0.07
N ALA A 92 13.43 3.25 -0.65
CA ALA A 92 13.64 1.85 -0.29
C ALA A 92 14.33 1.70 1.08
N MET A 93 15.35 2.54 1.37
CA MET A 93 16.05 2.52 2.66
C MET A 93 15.11 2.85 3.84
N ASN A 94 14.09 3.68 3.67
CA ASN A 94 13.10 3.95 4.72
C ASN A 94 12.36 2.68 5.18
N HIS A 95 12.19 1.70 4.29
CA HIS A 95 11.55 0.42 4.62
C HIS A 95 12.43 -0.51 5.48
N LEU A 96 13.71 -0.14 5.68
CA LEU A 96 14.69 -0.92 6.46
C LEU A 96 14.84 -0.40 7.91
N LEU A 97 14.27 0.76 8.26
CA LEU A 97 14.52 1.45 9.54
C LEU A 97 13.96 0.73 10.79
N GLY A 98 13.06 -0.24 10.63
CA GLY A 98 12.45 -0.97 11.73
C GLY A 98 11.38 -0.18 12.48
N MET A 99 11.12 -0.54 13.74
CA MET A 99 9.95 0.00 14.47
C MET A 99 10.05 1.49 14.80
N ASP A 100 11.24 2.08 14.85
CA ASP A 100 11.34 3.54 15.05
C ASP A 100 11.07 4.35 13.77
N SER A 101 10.82 3.69 12.64
CA SER A 101 10.59 4.31 11.32
C SER A 101 9.47 5.36 11.35
N SER A 102 8.42 5.14 12.14
CA SER A 102 7.28 6.05 12.21
C SER A 102 7.57 7.31 13.02
N ARG A 103 8.69 7.44 13.74
CA ARG A 103 8.89 8.53 14.70
C ARG A 103 8.93 9.92 14.05
N GLY A 104 8.11 10.85 14.55
CA GLY A 104 8.09 12.26 14.16
C GLY A 104 7.06 12.65 13.09
N TYR A 105 6.39 11.67 12.46
CA TYR A 105 5.23 11.97 11.61
C TYR A 105 4.04 12.46 12.44
N GLN A 106 3.08 13.11 11.78
CA GLN A 106 1.85 13.61 12.40
C GLN A 106 1.14 12.49 13.17
N ASP A 107 0.72 12.77 14.40
CA ASP A 107 0.00 11.80 15.21
C ASP A 107 -1.37 11.47 14.58
N ILE A 108 -1.73 10.19 14.58
CA ILE A 108 -3.10 9.77 14.29
C ILE A 108 -4.00 10.27 15.42
N PRO A 109 -5.13 10.91 15.12
CA PRO A 109 -6.04 11.37 16.16
C PRO A 109 -6.59 10.17 16.95
N ASP A 110 -7.02 10.48 18.16
CA ASP A 110 -7.53 9.48 19.10
C ASP A 110 -8.91 8.93 18.70
N GLU A 111 -9.59 9.57 17.75
CA GLU A 111 -10.85 9.22 17.10
C GLU A 111 -10.81 9.75 15.65
N SER A 112 -11.63 9.17 14.76
CA SER A 112 -11.69 9.64 13.38
C SER A 112 -12.15 11.09 13.31
N ASN A 113 -11.45 11.87 12.51
CA ASN A 113 -11.76 13.27 12.24
C ASN A 113 -12.00 13.53 10.75
N ILE A 114 -12.30 12.48 9.97
CA ILE A 114 -12.49 12.57 8.51
C ILE A 114 -13.60 13.57 8.18
N GLU A 115 -13.30 14.49 7.28
CA GLU A 115 -14.19 15.57 6.85
C GLU A 115 -14.06 15.83 5.35
N PHE A 116 -15.19 15.94 4.66
CA PHE A 116 -15.24 16.21 3.23
C PHE A 116 -15.67 17.66 2.97
N PRO A 117 -15.04 18.37 2.00
CA PRO A 117 -14.10 17.86 0.99
C PRO A 117 -12.62 17.85 1.41
N ARG A 118 -12.27 18.32 2.61
CA ARG A 118 -10.87 18.45 3.06
C ARG A 118 -10.07 17.16 2.84
N ASP A 119 -10.63 16.03 3.25
CA ASP A 119 -9.92 14.75 3.27
C ASP A 119 -10.04 13.95 1.98
N PHE A 120 -10.50 14.56 0.89
CA PHE A 120 -10.18 14.04 -0.43
C PHE A 120 -8.67 14.16 -0.70
N ALA A 121 -8.02 15.18 -0.14
CA ALA A 121 -6.63 15.51 -0.39
C ALA A 121 -5.63 14.46 0.12
N PRO A 122 -4.49 14.24 -0.58
CA PRO A 122 -3.36 13.49 -0.04
C PRO A 122 -2.85 14.07 1.28
N GLN A 123 -2.70 13.23 2.30
CA GLN A 123 -2.48 13.64 3.69
C GLN A 123 -1.00 13.70 4.06
N LEU A 124 -0.32 14.75 3.60
CA LEU A 124 1.16 14.85 3.55
C LEU A 124 1.88 14.81 4.91
N GLY A 125 1.18 15.08 6.01
CA GLY A 125 1.77 15.05 7.37
C GLY A 125 2.02 13.64 7.92
N TYR A 126 1.33 12.63 7.38
CA TYR A 126 1.46 11.24 7.79
C TYR A 126 2.57 10.52 7.02
N GLN A 127 2.95 9.32 7.45
CA GLN A 127 4.02 8.54 6.84
C GLN A 127 3.64 8.02 5.45
N VAL A 128 2.43 7.47 5.31
CA VAL A 128 1.96 6.77 4.10
C VAL A 128 0.50 7.09 3.79
N GLY A 129 0.12 7.03 2.52
CA GLY A 129 -1.29 6.96 2.13
C GLY A 129 -1.47 6.70 0.64
N TRP A 130 -2.70 6.45 0.21
CA TRP A 130 -2.97 6.10 -1.19
C TRP A 130 -4.38 6.49 -1.62
N HIS A 131 -4.53 6.74 -2.92
CA HIS A 131 -5.81 6.77 -3.64
C HIS A 131 -5.84 5.56 -4.57
N PHE A 132 -6.65 4.57 -4.22
CA PHE A 132 -6.63 3.23 -4.83
C PHE A 132 -7.96 2.94 -5.52
N PHE A 133 -7.92 2.67 -6.82
CA PHE A 133 -9.08 2.36 -7.64
C PHE A 133 -8.95 0.95 -8.19
N VAL A 134 -9.90 0.09 -7.84
CA VAL A 134 -9.94 -1.29 -8.32
C VAL A 134 -11.32 -1.65 -8.80
N GLY A 135 -11.42 -2.53 -9.79
CA GLY A 135 -12.73 -2.91 -10.28
C GLY A 135 -12.71 -3.90 -11.42
N ASN A 136 -13.92 -4.28 -11.81
CA ASN A 136 -14.16 -5.16 -12.94
C ASN A 136 -14.99 -4.41 -13.98
N CYS A 137 -14.62 -4.56 -15.25
CA CYS A 137 -15.31 -3.92 -16.36
C CYS A 137 -15.44 -4.84 -17.57
N ARG A 138 -16.25 -4.41 -18.54
CA ARG A 138 -16.55 -5.17 -19.75
C ARG A 138 -16.59 -4.26 -20.97
N ASP A 139 -15.99 -4.73 -22.07
CA ASP A 139 -15.95 -4.00 -23.34
C ASP A 139 -17.19 -4.26 -24.22
N THR A 140 -17.20 -3.66 -25.42
CA THR A 140 -18.25 -3.84 -26.43
C THR A 140 -18.35 -5.28 -26.97
N ARG A 141 -17.28 -6.06 -26.87
CA ARG A 141 -17.19 -7.47 -27.30
C ARG A 141 -17.51 -8.44 -26.17
N ARG A 142 -17.90 -7.94 -24.99
CA ARG A 142 -18.15 -8.70 -23.76
C ARG A 142 -16.92 -9.35 -23.15
N ARG A 143 -15.71 -8.94 -23.53
CA ARG A 143 -14.46 -9.31 -22.83
C ARG A 143 -14.45 -8.62 -21.46
N GLU A 144 -14.04 -9.36 -20.44
CA GLU A 144 -14.02 -8.88 -19.06
C GLU A 144 -12.60 -8.55 -18.61
N TYR A 145 -12.47 -7.48 -17.83
CA TYR A 145 -11.19 -7.00 -17.35
C TYR A 145 -11.24 -6.68 -15.86
N GLY A 146 -10.18 -7.02 -15.14
CA GLY A 146 -9.85 -6.47 -13.83
C GLY A 146 -8.85 -5.33 -14.00
N ILE A 147 -9.06 -4.21 -13.29
CA ILE A 147 -8.17 -3.04 -13.33
C ILE A 147 -7.77 -2.65 -11.92
N LEU A 148 -6.51 -2.26 -11.77
CA LEU A 148 -5.94 -1.61 -10.61
C LEU A 148 -5.24 -0.32 -11.01
N VAL A 149 -5.52 0.76 -10.29
CA VAL A 149 -4.79 2.03 -10.35
C VAL A 149 -4.54 2.53 -8.94
N SER A 150 -3.28 2.59 -8.51
CA SER A 150 -2.90 3.10 -7.18
C SER A 150 -2.00 4.31 -7.28
N PHE A 151 -2.46 5.42 -6.70
CA PHE A 151 -1.66 6.62 -6.46
C PHE A 151 -1.16 6.55 -5.02
N TYR A 152 -0.04 5.85 -4.82
CA TYR A 152 0.57 5.69 -3.51
C TYR A 152 1.51 6.86 -3.21
N ARG A 153 1.60 7.26 -1.94
CA ARG A 153 2.55 8.28 -1.50
C ARG A 153 3.20 7.92 -0.18
N TYR A 154 4.44 8.37 -0.04
CA TYR A 154 5.26 8.22 1.15
C TYR A 154 5.95 9.54 1.51
N SER A 155 5.88 9.95 2.78
CA SER A 155 6.63 11.10 3.28
C SER A 155 8.05 10.66 3.67
N LEU A 156 9.06 11.08 2.90
CA LEU A 156 10.43 10.60 3.05
C LEU A 156 11.03 10.90 4.44
N LEU A 157 10.70 12.06 5.00
CA LEU A 157 11.10 12.49 6.34
C LEU A 157 9.86 12.87 7.16
N PRO A 158 9.93 12.84 8.50
CA PRO A 158 8.99 13.56 9.36
C PRO A 158 8.85 15.04 8.93
N PRO A 159 7.63 15.62 8.89
CA PRO A 159 7.42 16.97 8.34
C PRO A 159 8.32 18.05 8.96
N GLY A 160 8.47 18.08 10.28
CA GLY A 160 9.35 19.04 10.96
C GLY A 160 10.83 18.90 10.57
N MET A 161 11.29 17.68 10.29
CA MET A 161 12.64 17.42 9.79
C MET A 161 12.76 17.84 8.32
N ALA A 162 11.75 17.60 7.49
CA ALA A 162 11.74 18.04 6.10
C ALA A 162 11.85 19.58 5.99
N HIS A 163 11.11 20.30 6.83
CA HIS A 163 11.13 21.77 6.86
C HIS A 163 12.49 22.32 7.26
N SER A 164 13.25 21.66 8.15
CA SER A 164 14.60 22.10 8.52
C SER A 164 15.60 22.01 7.37
N PHE A 165 15.35 21.15 6.36
CA PHE A 165 16.07 21.11 5.10
C PHE A 165 15.52 22.06 4.03
N GLY A 166 14.52 22.89 4.37
CA GLY A 166 13.87 23.82 3.46
C GLY A 166 12.98 23.14 2.41
N LEU A 167 12.52 21.91 2.66
CA LEU A 167 11.54 21.24 1.82
C LEU A 167 10.14 21.74 2.14
N SER A 168 9.31 21.95 1.12
CA SER A 168 7.85 22.03 1.31
C SER A 168 7.27 20.65 1.62
N ASP A 169 6.02 20.60 2.07
CA ASP A 169 5.33 19.32 2.30
C ASP A 169 5.30 18.45 1.05
N TRP A 170 5.10 19.07 -0.12
CA TRP A 170 5.16 18.41 -1.43
C TRP A 170 6.58 17.98 -1.82
N ASP A 171 7.61 18.79 -1.55
CA ASP A 171 9.01 18.39 -1.83
C ASP A 171 9.40 17.12 -1.06
N ASN A 172 8.78 16.88 0.10
CA ASN A 172 9.06 15.73 0.96
C ASN A 172 8.37 14.42 0.54
N GLN A 173 7.50 14.46 -0.46
CA GLN A 173 6.76 13.27 -0.88
C GLN A 173 7.53 12.44 -1.91
N ILE A 174 7.40 11.12 -1.80
CA ILE A 174 7.61 10.18 -2.89
C ILE A 174 6.22 9.75 -3.35
N PHE A 175 5.97 9.88 -4.65
CA PHE A 175 4.80 9.31 -5.29
C PHE A 175 5.20 7.99 -5.94
N GLU A 176 4.34 6.99 -5.86
CA GLU A 176 4.47 5.70 -6.51
C GLU A 176 3.19 5.39 -7.30
N MET A 177 3.37 4.90 -8.53
CA MET A 177 2.28 4.44 -9.38
C MET A 177 2.25 2.92 -9.44
N GLN A 178 1.05 2.38 -9.28
CA GLN A 178 0.75 0.99 -9.64
C GLN A 178 -0.38 0.98 -10.66
N LEU A 179 -0.18 0.23 -11.73
CA LEU A 179 -1.18 0.00 -12.77
C LEU A 179 -1.14 -1.49 -13.12
N ALA A 180 -2.28 -2.16 -13.04
CA ALA A 180 -2.43 -3.51 -13.54
C ALA A 180 -3.75 -3.69 -14.29
N ILE A 181 -3.71 -4.51 -15.34
CA ILE A 181 -4.87 -4.85 -16.16
C ILE A 181 -4.80 -6.35 -16.44
N ALA A 182 -5.89 -7.05 -16.17
CA ALA A 182 -6.03 -8.47 -16.44
C ALA A 182 -7.26 -8.71 -17.30
N GLN A 183 -7.09 -9.24 -18.51
CA GLN A 183 -8.21 -9.79 -19.27
C GLN A 183 -8.55 -11.17 -18.71
N ALA A 184 -9.84 -11.46 -18.48
CA ALA A 184 -10.26 -12.74 -17.93
C ALA A 184 -9.80 -13.91 -18.81
N GLY A 185 -9.20 -14.92 -18.19
CA GLY A 185 -8.62 -16.09 -18.86
C GLY A 185 -7.21 -15.90 -19.43
N GLU A 186 -6.72 -14.66 -19.48
CA GLU A 186 -5.39 -14.33 -20.00
C GLU A 186 -4.38 -14.11 -18.84
N GLU A 187 -3.30 -13.40 -19.12
CA GLU A 187 -2.30 -12.98 -18.15
C GLU A 187 -2.71 -11.72 -17.37
N HIS A 188 -2.36 -11.68 -16.08
CA HIS A 188 -2.35 -10.45 -15.30
C HIS A 188 -1.12 -9.62 -15.68
N LEU A 189 -1.34 -8.47 -16.30
CA LEU A 189 -0.27 -7.55 -16.66
C LEU A 189 -0.15 -6.46 -15.59
N GLN A 190 1.04 -6.32 -15.01
CA GLN A 190 1.40 -5.16 -14.20
C GLN A 190 2.32 -4.27 -15.04
N ALA A 191 2.05 -2.96 -15.10
CA ALA A 191 3.06 -2.02 -15.57
C ALA A 191 4.25 -2.01 -14.59
N ARG A 192 5.45 -1.74 -15.08
CA ARG A 192 6.60 -1.53 -14.20
C ARG A 192 6.26 -0.46 -13.16
N PRO A 193 6.33 -0.80 -11.85
CA PRO A 193 6.08 0.19 -10.82
C PRO A 193 7.19 1.25 -10.87
N PHE A 194 6.79 2.51 -10.70
CA PHE A 194 7.72 3.62 -10.69
C PHE A 194 7.41 4.57 -9.54
N ALA A 195 8.44 5.27 -9.08
CA ALA A 195 8.33 6.33 -8.11
C ALA A 195 8.98 7.62 -8.61
N ILE A 196 8.45 8.77 -8.18
CA ILE A 196 9.07 10.08 -8.39
C ILE A 196 9.02 10.90 -7.11
N ALA A 197 10.09 11.63 -6.83
CA ALA A 197 10.12 12.56 -5.72
C ALA A 197 9.38 13.86 -6.06
N GLY A 198 8.73 14.46 -5.06
CA GLY A 198 8.11 15.77 -5.18
C GLY A 198 9.12 16.86 -5.55
N THR A 199 10.39 16.71 -5.16
CA THR A 199 11.50 17.59 -5.58
C THR A 199 11.66 17.71 -7.09
N THR A 200 11.25 16.72 -7.88
CA THR A 200 11.24 16.76 -9.36
C THR A 200 10.30 17.83 -9.93
N GLY A 201 9.27 18.23 -9.16
CA GLY A 201 8.23 19.16 -9.62
C GLY A 201 7.19 18.56 -10.54
N LEU A 202 7.10 17.22 -10.58
CA LEU A 202 6.11 16.49 -11.36
C LEU A 202 4.82 16.20 -10.57
N LEU A 203 4.78 16.52 -9.27
CA LEU A 203 3.59 16.40 -8.44
C LEU A 203 2.82 17.72 -8.39
N LYS A 204 1.50 17.65 -8.56
CA LYS A 204 0.58 18.79 -8.43
C LYS A 204 -0.70 18.34 -7.75
N PHE A 205 -1.28 19.26 -7.00
CA PHE A 205 -2.54 19.04 -6.32
C PHE A 205 -3.37 20.33 -6.25
N SER A 206 -4.69 20.20 -6.41
CA SER A 206 -5.73 21.17 -6.04
C SER A 206 -6.91 20.39 -5.46
N ASN A 207 -7.66 20.98 -4.53
CA ASN A 207 -8.88 20.37 -3.98
C ASN A 207 -10.18 20.98 -4.53
N GLU A 208 -10.07 22.08 -5.28
CA GLU A 208 -11.21 22.83 -5.85
C GLU A 208 -10.88 23.25 -7.30
N PRO A 209 -11.25 22.45 -8.32
CA PRO A 209 -11.70 21.06 -8.22
C PRO A 209 -10.60 20.13 -7.71
N PHE A 210 -10.99 18.95 -7.21
CA PHE A 210 -10.05 17.89 -6.88
C PHE A 210 -9.23 17.53 -8.13
N HIS A 211 -7.91 17.69 -8.05
CA HIS A 211 -6.99 17.36 -9.12
C HIS A 211 -5.66 16.92 -8.50
N TYR A 212 -5.38 15.62 -8.54
CA TYR A 212 -4.10 15.06 -8.12
C TYR A 212 -3.34 14.52 -9.33
N GLN A 213 -2.14 15.03 -9.57
CA GLN A 213 -1.36 14.73 -10.78
C GLN A 213 0.10 14.36 -10.43
N ALA A 214 0.57 13.29 -11.06
CA ALA A 214 1.95 12.82 -11.00
C ALA A 214 2.49 12.61 -12.43
N GLY A 215 3.19 13.62 -12.95
CA GLY A 215 3.58 13.68 -14.35
C GLY A 215 2.36 13.82 -15.25
N LYS A 216 2.04 12.79 -16.04
CA LYS A 216 0.82 12.72 -16.87
C LYS A 216 -0.29 11.86 -16.29
N ASN A 217 0.01 11.08 -15.25
CA ASN A 217 -1.01 10.35 -14.52
C ASN A 217 -1.80 11.31 -13.65
N ARG A 218 -3.12 11.17 -13.61
CA ARG A 218 -3.98 12.09 -12.87
C ARG A 218 -5.30 11.48 -12.41
N ILE A 219 -5.79 12.01 -11.30
CA ILE A 219 -7.17 11.87 -10.83
C ILE A 219 -7.75 13.28 -10.85
N LEU A 220 -8.83 13.50 -11.58
CA LEU A 220 -9.45 14.80 -11.75
C LEU A 220 -10.96 14.70 -11.52
N SER A 221 -11.50 15.50 -10.61
CA SER A 221 -12.94 15.71 -10.53
C SER A 221 -13.41 16.63 -11.65
N GLU A 222 -14.54 16.27 -12.24
CA GLU A 222 -15.25 17.09 -13.23
C GLU A 222 -16.17 18.13 -12.57
N ARG A 223 -16.14 18.24 -11.23
CA ARG A 223 -16.91 19.19 -10.41
C ARG A 223 -15.98 19.97 -9.47
N GLU A 224 -16.33 21.22 -9.16
CA GLU A 224 -15.50 22.09 -8.31
C GLU A 224 -15.53 21.70 -6.83
N ASP A 225 -16.69 21.32 -6.31
CA ASP A 225 -16.96 21.12 -4.86
C ASP A 225 -17.30 19.66 -4.50
N GLN A 226 -17.22 18.74 -5.46
CA GLN A 226 -17.53 17.32 -5.28
C GLN A 226 -16.39 16.45 -5.79
N LEU A 227 -16.22 15.27 -5.21
CA LEU A 227 -15.22 14.33 -5.70
C LEU A 227 -15.64 13.72 -7.05
N PHE A 228 -16.91 13.30 -7.18
CA PHE A 228 -17.40 12.61 -8.38
C PHE A 228 -18.26 13.54 -9.26
N PRO A 229 -18.30 13.33 -10.59
CA PRO A 229 -17.57 12.31 -11.36
C PRO A 229 -16.05 12.55 -11.38
N LEU A 230 -15.29 11.46 -11.28
CA LEU A 230 -13.83 11.43 -11.37
C LEU A 230 -13.40 10.91 -12.74
N ARG A 231 -12.33 11.49 -13.28
CA ARG A 231 -11.56 10.92 -14.38
C ARG A 231 -10.19 10.47 -13.88
N VAL A 232 -9.91 9.17 -14.01
CA VAL A 232 -8.67 8.53 -13.55
C VAL A 232 -7.88 8.08 -14.77
N GLN A 233 -6.65 8.57 -14.89
CA GLN A 233 -5.76 8.27 -16.01
C GLN A 233 -4.39 7.82 -15.53
N ALA A 234 -3.97 6.67 -16.04
CA ALA A 234 -2.66 6.10 -15.76
C ALA A 234 -2.12 5.38 -17.01
N TRP A 235 -0.79 5.37 -17.13
CA TRP A 235 -0.09 4.66 -18.20
C TRP A 235 1.18 4.02 -17.66
N GLY A 236 1.59 2.91 -18.28
CA GLY A 236 2.85 2.27 -18.02
C GLY A 236 3.19 1.21 -19.06
N VAL A 237 4.29 0.50 -18.83
CA VAL A 237 4.79 -0.55 -19.73
C VAL A 237 5.12 -1.77 -18.89
N ASN A 238 4.61 -2.93 -19.28
CA ASN A 238 5.07 -4.22 -18.77
C ASN A 238 6.24 -4.70 -19.64
N GLN A 239 7.37 -5.04 -19.03
CA GLN A 239 8.59 -5.49 -19.70
C GLN A 239 9.04 -6.87 -19.18
N GLY A 240 8.10 -7.63 -18.62
CA GLY A 240 8.34 -8.95 -18.05
C GLY A 240 8.30 -10.09 -19.06
N GLY A 241 7.69 -9.86 -20.23
CA GLY A 241 7.53 -10.83 -21.30
C GLY A 241 8.62 -10.73 -22.39
N GLU A 242 8.40 -11.45 -23.50
CA GLU A 242 9.26 -11.36 -24.68
C GLU A 242 9.22 -9.98 -25.34
N ASP A 243 8.03 -9.36 -25.34
CA ASP A 243 7.76 -8.04 -25.87
C ASP A 243 7.26 -7.09 -24.77
N ASP A 244 7.59 -5.81 -24.93
CA ASP A 244 7.06 -4.75 -24.09
C ASP A 244 5.57 -4.52 -24.38
N VAL A 245 4.72 -4.56 -23.36
CA VAL A 245 3.28 -4.28 -23.49
C VAL A 245 2.96 -2.92 -22.89
N GLU A 246 2.54 -1.96 -23.73
CA GLU A 246 2.06 -0.66 -23.26
C GLU A 246 0.61 -0.76 -22.75
N MET A 247 0.35 -0.09 -21.64
CA MET A 247 -0.92 -0.14 -20.92
C MET A 247 -1.37 1.29 -20.59
N GLU A 248 -2.61 1.63 -20.92
CA GLU A 248 -3.25 2.91 -20.58
C GLU A 248 -4.65 2.64 -20.06
N VAL A 249 -5.08 3.42 -19.06
CA VAL A 249 -6.48 3.51 -18.66
C VAL A 249 -6.91 4.97 -18.68
N ASP A 250 -8.15 5.18 -19.11
CA ASP A 250 -8.85 6.44 -18.98
C ASP A 250 -10.28 6.14 -18.53
N LEU A 251 -10.50 6.24 -17.22
CA LEU A 251 -11.74 5.81 -16.57
C LEU A 251 -12.51 7.01 -16.07
N GLY A 252 -13.74 7.19 -16.54
CA GLY A 252 -14.73 8.03 -15.89
C GLY A 252 -15.48 7.22 -14.85
N LEU A 253 -15.50 7.68 -13.60
CA LEU A 253 -16.11 6.99 -12.47
C LEU A 253 -17.10 7.93 -11.76
N SER A 254 -18.31 7.47 -11.49
CA SER A 254 -19.29 8.21 -10.70
C SER A 254 -19.77 7.42 -9.49
N SER A 255 -20.11 8.15 -8.44
CA SER A 255 -20.80 7.61 -7.26
C SER A 255 -22.11 8.35 -7.07
N LYS A 256 -23.12 7.64 -6.56
CA LYS A 256 -24.38 8.21 -6.05
C LYS A 256 -24.57 7.93 -4.56
N LYS A 257 -23.57 7.33 -3.92
CA LYS A 257 -23.58 6.92 -2.52
C LYS A 257 -22.68 7.83 -1.70
N ASP A 258 -23.02 7.96 -0.42
CA ASP A 258 -22.12 8.51 0.59
C ASP A 258 -20.90 7.58 0.77
N PHE A 259 -19.81 8.14 1.30
CA PHE A 259 -18.60 7.37 1.58
C PHE A 259 -18.82 6.38 2.74
N LEU A 260 -18.30 5.17 2.57
CA LEU A 260 -18.18 4.20 3.65
C LEU A 260 -16.99 4.57 4.53
N LEU A 261 -17.24 4.94 5.78
CA LEU A 261 -16.18 5.09 6.78
C LEU A 261 -15.76 3.70 7.29
N GLN A 262 -14.55 3.29 6.93
CA GLN A 262 -14.03 1.94 7.17
C GLN A 262 -13.70 1.69 8.65
N GLY A 263 -13.72 0.42 9.06
CA GLY A 263 -13.43 0.05 10.45
C GLY A 263 -14.33 0.79 11.45
N ASN A 264 -13.76 1.35 12.52
CA ASN A 264 -14.56 2.15 13.45
C ASN A 264 -14.63 3.61 12.98
N LYS A 265 -15.67 3.94 12.22
CA LYS A 265 -15.96 5.31 11.74
C LYS A 265 -14.78 5.96 11.00
N GLY A 266 -13.97 5.16 10.33
CA GLY A 266 -12.80 5.57 9.58
C GLY A 266 -11.47 5.22 10.25
N CYS A 267 -11.45 4.68 11.47
CA CYS A 267 -10.22 4.30 12.15
C CYS A 267 -9.88 2.82 11.94
N LEU A 268 -8.62 2.53 11.58
CA LEU A 268 -8.11 1.16 11.43
C LEU A 268 -6.64 0.97 11.86
N PRO A 269 -6.41 0.60 13.14
CA PRO A 269 -7.04 1.23 14.29
C PRO A 269 -6.48 2.66 14.52
N CYS A 270 -7.12 3.50 15.31
CA CYS A 270 -6.56 4.79 15.75
C CYS A 270 -5.99 4.70 17.17
N CYS A 271 -4.99 3.84 17.36
CA CYS A 271 -4.53 3.48 18.71
C CYS A 271 -3.20 4.11 19.02
N CYS A 272 -3.09 4.83 20.15
CA CYS A 272 -1.82 5.37 20.62
C CYS A 272 -1.08 6.19 19.55
N LYS A 273 -1.85 7.03 18.86
CA LYS A 273 -1.38 7.96 17.83
C LYS A 273 -0.73 7.30 16.61
N VAL A 274 -0.97 6.00 16.41
CA VAL A 274 -0.57 5.23 15.22
C VAL A 274 -1.76 4.49 14.62
N GLY A 275 -1.55 3.93 13.43
CA GLY A 275 -2.54 3.27 12.60
C GLY A 275 -3.06 4.20 11.50
N THR A 276 -4.32 4.06 11.09
CA THR A 276 -4.79 4.72 9.85
C THR A 276 -6.20 5.32 9.96
N LEU A 277 -6.42 6.33 9.13
CA LEU A 277 -7.73 6.87 8.77
C LEU A 277 -8.08 6.40 7.36
N TYR A 278 -9.33 5.97 7.16
CA TYR A 278 -9.72 5.21 5.97
C TYR A 278 -11.21 5.40 5.64
N TYR A 279 -11.51 5.74 4.40
CA TYR A 279 -12.86 5.63 3.84
C TYR A 279 -12.83 5.09 2.41
N SER A 280 -14.00 4.66 1.94
CA SER A 280 -14.19 4.13 0.60
C SER A 280 -15.36 4.80 -0.12
N ALA A 281 -15.25 4.97 -1.43
CA ALA A 281 -16.43 5.12 -2.29
C ALA A 281 -16.71 3.78 -2.98
N THR A 282 -17.86 3.22 -2.66
CA THR A 282 -18.25 1.87 -3.09
C THR A 282 -19.22 1.96 -4.28
N ASN A 283 -19.43 0.84 -4.97
CA ASN A 283 -20.35 0.74 -6.11
C ASN A 283 -20.15 1.79 -7.22
N LEU A 284 -18.91 2.20 -7.49
CA LEU A 284 -18.62 3.21 -8.51
C LEU A 284 -19.04 2.71 -9.89
N ARG A 285 -19.78 3.54 -10.62
CA ARG A 285 -20.24 3.24 -11.98
C ARG A 285 -19.28 3.82 -13.00
N LEU A 286 -19.06 3.06 -14.06
CA LEU A 286 -18.27 3.49 -15.19
C LEU A 286 -19.06 4.46 -16.07
N GLU A 287 -18.49 5.62 -16.35
CA GLU A 287 -19.07 6.63 -17.23
C GLU A 287 -18.77 6.34 -18.71
N PRO A 288 -19.65 6.75 -19.65
CA PRO A 288 -19.40 6.64 -21.08
C PRO A 288 -18.09 7.34 -21.51
N GLY A 289 -17.43 6.77 -22.52
CA GLY A 289 -16.14 7.30 -23.00
C GLY A 289 -14.91 6.78 -22.24
N SER A 290 -15.12 5.91 -21.24
CA SER A 290 -14.03 5.19 -20.57
C SER A 290 -13.39 4.16 -21.50
N ILE A 291 -12.06 4.10 -21.49
CA ILE A 291 -11.27 3.20 -22.34
C ILE A 291 -10.11 2.53 -21.59
N ILE A 292 -9.67 1.42 -22.17
CA ILE A 292 -8.35 0.84 -21.94
C ILE A 292 -7.58 0.93 -23.26
N LYS A 293 -6.26 1.14 -23.22
CA LYS A 293 -5.39 0.79 -24.34
C LYS A 293 -4.42 -0.28 -23.90
N LEU A 294 -4.40 -1.39 -24.63
CA LEU A 294 -3.48 -2.51 -24.40
C LEU A 294 -2.78 -2.83 -25.71
N ASP A 295 -1.46 -2.69 -25.73
CA ASP A 295 -0.61 -2.98 -26.89
C ASP A 295 -1.11 -2.33 -28.21
N GLY A 296 -1.51 -1.07 -28.12
CA GLY A 296 -2.05 -0.32 -29.27
C GLY A 296 -3.50 -0.62 -29.64
N GLU A 297 -4.14 -1.63 -29.06
CA GLU A 297 -5.59 -1.83 -29.16
C GLU A 297 -6.31 -0.85 -28.22
N GLU A 298 -7.14 0.03 -28.76
CA GLU A 298 -8.08 0.83 -27.98
C GLU A 298 -9.38 0.05 -27.73
N ILE A 299 -9.71 -0.14 -26.46
CA ILE A 299 -10.81 -0.97 -25.98
C ILE A 299 -11.83 -0.07 -25.29
N ILE A 300 -12.99 0.10 -25.91
CA ILE A 300 -14.09 0.89 -25.36
C ILE A 300 -14.83 0.08 -24.30
N LEU A 301 -14.90 0.63 -23.09
CA LEU A 301 -15.61 0.01 -21.99
C LEU A 301 -17.08 0.44 -21.97
N THR A 302 -17.97 -0.52 -21.73
CA THR A 302 -19.42 -0.29 -21.77
C THR A 302 -20.09 -0.42 -20.41
N GLN A 303 -19.46 -1.17 -19.50
CA GLN A 303 -19.98 -1.45 -18.16
C GLN A 303 -18.81 -1.66 -17.20
N GLY A 304 -18.99 -1.28 -15.93
CA GLY A 304 -18.00 -1.55 -14.91
C GLY A 304 -18.49 -1.19 -13.52
N GLN A 305 -17.93 -1.89 -12.54
CA GLN A 305 -18.14 -1.68 -11.12
C GLN A 305 -16.78 -1.55 -10.44
N PHE A 306 -16.55 -0.40 -9.81
CA PHE A 306 -15.28 -0.06 -9.20
C PHE A 306 -15.45 0.27 -7.72
N TRP A 307 -14.34 0.22 -7.02
CA TRP A 307 -14.19 0.54 -5.62
C TRP A 307 -13.02 1.52 -5.50
N PHE A 308 -13.22 2.58 -4.73
CA PHE A 308 -12.19 3.55 -4.42
C PHE A 308 -11.89 3.55 -2.93
N ASP A 309 -10.63 3.38 -2.58
CA ASP A 309 -10.12 3.51 -1.22
C ASP A 309 -9.21 4.72 -1.09
N HIS A 310 -9.44 5.50 -0.03
CA HIS A 310 -8.49 6.48 0.45
C HIS A 310 -8.12 6.20 1.90
N GLN A 311 -6.87 5.83 2.11
CA GLN A 311 -6.34 5.50 3.43
C GLN A 311 -4.98 6.16 3.64
N TRP A 312 -4.74 6.62 4.86
CA TRP A 312 -3.47 7.21 5.25
C TRP A 312 -3.17 6.99 6.72
N GLY A 313 -1.88 7.01 7.05
CA GLY A 313 -1.47 7.03 8.44
C GLY A 313 -0.01 6.68 8.66
N ASN A 314 0.26 6.00 9.77
CA ASN A 314 1.60 5.69 10.23
C ASN A 314 1.71 4.25 10.71
N ALA A 315 2.92 3.70 10.71
CA ALA A 315 3.24 2.40 11.29
C ALA A 315 2.50 1.20 10.65
N LEU A 316 2.03 1.37 9.41
CA LEU A 316 1.48 0.29 8.59
C LEU A 316 2.56 -0.26 7.65
N GLU A 317 3.08 0.62 6.79
CA GLU A 317 4.11 0.30 5.81
C GLU A 317 5.16 1.42 5.77
N PRO A 318 6.36 1.22 6.36
CA PRO A 318 6.75 0.11 7.23
C PRO A 318 6.08 0.14 8.62
N LEU A 319 6.14 -0.99 9.32
CA LEU A 319 5.69 -1.11 10.71
C LEU A 319 6.42 -0.12 11.63
N GLY A 320 5.73 0.34 12.67
CA GLY A 320 6.24 1.37 13.57
C GLY A 320 5.76 1.25 15.01
N ASN A 321 6.48 1.92 15.91
CA ASN A 321 6.23 1.90 17.35
C ASN A 321 5.00 2.72 17.71
N SER A 322 4.21 2.16 18.64
CA SER A 322 3.18 2.89 19.37
C SER A 322 3.76 4.15 20.02
N ARG A 323 3.04 5.29 20.01
CA ARG A 323 3.49 6.50 20.75
C ARG A 323 3.28 6.39 22.25
N CYS A 324 2.45 5.45 22.71
CA CYS A 324 2.23 5.23 24.13
C CYS A 324 3.39 4.47 24.77
N LYS A 325 4.12 5.13 25.67
CA LYS A 325 5.18 4.50 26.48
C LYS A 325 4.73 3.21 27.19
N VAL A 326 3.51 3.19 27.71
CA VAL A 326 2.96 2.01 28.42
C VAL A 326 2.69 0.84 27.48
N ALA A 327 2.22 1.09 26.26
CA ALA A 327 2.02 0.05 25.26
C ALA A 327 3.36 -0.53 24.80
N ARG A 328 4.37 0.33 24.58
CA ARG A 328 5.74 -0.13 24.29
C ARG A 328 6.31 -0.98 25.43
N ALA A 329 6.16 -0.53 26.69
CA ALA A 329 6.61 -1.30 27.85
C ALA A 329 5.95 -2.68 27.93
N ALA A 330 4.63 -2.76 27.71
CA ALA A 330 3.90 -4.03 27.69
C ALA A 330 4.38 -4.94 26.55
N ASN A 331 4.56 -4.40 25.34
CA ASN A 331 5.00 -5.15 24.16
C ASN A 331 6.42 -5.73 24.29
N ILE A 332 7.28 -5.15 25.13
CA ILE A 332 8.61 -5.72 25.44
C ILE A 332 8.52 -7.01 26.26
N LEU A 333 7.43 -7.21 26.98
CA LEU A 333 7.19 -8.38 27.84
C LEU A 333 6.51 -9.53 27.09
N THR A 334 5.98 -9.28 25.90
CA THR A 334 5.35 -10.28 25.04
C THR A 334 6.36 -10.89 24.06
N LYS A 335 5.95 -11.94 23.35
CA LYS A 335 6.73 -12.52 22.25
C LYS A 335 6.82 -11.49 21.13
N THR A 336 8.02 -11.31 20.57
CA THR A 336 8.21 -10.48 19.38
C THR A 336 7.48 -11.12 18.20
N SER A 337 6.53 -10.38 17.62
CA SER A 337 5.83 -10.82 16.40
C SER A 337 6.79 -10.85 15.22
N HIS A 338 6.65 -11.86 14.37
CA HIS A 338 7.35 -11.99 13.10
C HIS A 338 6.42 -11.84 11.89
N SER A 339 5.11 -11.87 12.12
CA SER A 339 4.08 -11.64 11.12
C SER A 339 3.98 -10.16 10.71
N ARG A 340 3.74 -9.95 9.42
CA ARG A 340 3.47 -8.67 8.77
C ARG A 340 2.63 -8.95 7.53
N GLY A 341 1.70 -8.05 7.24
CA GLY A 341 0.82 -8.13 6.07
C GLY A 341 -0.63 -8.31 6.43
N TRP A 342 -1.44 -8.45 5.39
CA TRP A 342 -2.86 -8.66 5.46
C TRP A 342 -3.36 -9.23 4.13
N ASP A 343 -4.54 -9.84 4.19
CA ASP A 343 -5.41 -10.00 3.04
C ASP A 343 -6.55 -8.97 3.14
N TRP A 344 -6.90 -8.35 2.02
CA TRP A 344 -8.03 -7.42 1.90
C TRP A 344 -8.92 -7.81 0.71
N PHE A 345 -10.21 -7.58 0.88
CA PHE A 345 -11.22 -7.96 -0.11
C PHE A 345 -12.29 -6.88 -0.22
N MET A 346 -12.76 -6.68 -1.44
CA MET A 346 -14.05 -6.06 -1.71
C MET A 346 -14.93 -7.00 -2.53
N ALA A 347 -16.23 -6.97 -2.25
CA ALA A 347 -17.24 -7.74 -2.95
C ALA A 347 -18.40 -6.82 -3.33
N GLN A 348 -18.84 -6.93 -4.58
CA GLN A 348 -20.04 -6.29 -5.10
C GLN A 348 -20.95 -7.40 -5.63
N PHE A 349 -22.06 -7.62 -4.92
CA PHE A 349 -23.04 -8.66 -5.20
C PHE A 349 -24.17 -8.14 -6.10
N GLU A 350 -24.96 -9.05 -6.66
CA GLU A 350 -26.24 -8.73 -7.28
C GLU A 350 -27.15 -7.98 -6.27
N GLY A 351 -27.83 -6.93 -6.77
CA GLY A 351 -28.79 -6.14 -6.00
C GLY A 351 -28.19 -5.00 -5.16
N ASP A 352 -27.06 -4.44 -5.56
CA ASP A 352 -26.38 -3.31 -4.87
C ASP A 352 -25.98 -3.61 -3.41
N ARG A 353 -25.79 -4.89 -3.10
CA ARG A 353 -25.23 -5.36 -1.82
C ARG A 353 -23.71 -5.47 -1.95
N GLU A 354 -22.98 -5.10 -0.91
CA GLU A 354 -21.52 -4.99 -0.96
C GLU A 354 -20.88 -5.44 0.34
N MET A 355 -19.59 -5.77 0.29
CA MET A 355 -18.83 -6.15 1.47
C MET A 355 -17.37 -5.77 1.31
N THR A 356 -16.74 -5.37 2.41
CA THR A 356 -15.28 -5.17 2.50
C THR A 356 -14.78 -5.97 3.69
N MET A 357 -13.74 -6.77 3.48
CA MET A 357 -13.21 -7.70 4.48
C MET A 357 -11.70 -7.61 4.54
N TYR A 358 -11.14 -7.85 5.71
CA TYR A 358 -9.69 -7.92 5.90
C TYR A 358 -9.30 -8.99 6.93
N ALA A 359 -8.11 -9.55 6.74
CA ALA A 359 -7.48 -10.52 7.62
C ALA A 359 -5.99 -10.17 7.80
N PRO A 360 -5.61 -9.49 8.90
CA PRO A 360 -4.20 -9.22 9.18
C PRO A 360 -3.42 -10.51 9.43
N HIS A 361 -2.18 -10.57 8.98
CA HIS A 361 -1.32 -11.72 9.23
C HIS A 361 -1.04 -11.90 10.73
N THR A 362 -0.94 -13.15 11.17
CA THR A 362 -0.67 -13.50 12.57
C THR A 362 0.50 -14.46 12.68
N ASP A 363 1.11 -14.51 13.86
CA ASP A 363 2.20 -15.45 14.15
C ASP A 363 1.75 -16.92 14.13
N GLU A 364 0.45 -17.19 14.20
CA GLU A 364 -0.14 -18.53 14.13
C GLU A 364 -0.04 -19.12 12.72
N ASN A 365 0.02 -18.28 11.69
CA ASN A 365 0.03 -18.68 10.28
C ASN A 365 1.41 -18.52 9.61
N LEU A 366 2.49 -18.41 10.39
CA LEU A 366 3.84 -18.20 9.85
C LEU A 366 4.29 -19.27 8.84
N GLU A 367 3.78 -20.50 8.96
CA GLU A 367 4.09 -21.60 8.05
C GLU A 367 3.53 -21.42 6.64
N TYR A 368 2.58 -20.51 6.44
CA TYR A 368 1.99 -20.20 5.13
C TYR A 368 2.65 -19.01 4.43
N TYR A 369 3.40 -18.20 5.17
CA TYR A 369 4.11 -17.04 4.61
C TYR A 369 5.52 -17.42 4.17
N ARG A 370 6.02 -16.75 3.12
CA ARG A 370 7.36 -16.90 2.53
C ARG A 370 7.65 -18.31 2.01
N GLN A 371 6.60 -19.01 1.58
CA GLN A 371 6.71 -20.36 1.06
C GLN A 371 7.10 -20.33 -0.41
N THR A 372 8.25 -20.91 -0.75
CA THR A 372 8.79 -20.96 -2.13
C THR A 372 9.01 -22.39 -2.64
N GLY A 373 8.63 -23.39 -1.83
CA GLY A 373 8.83 -24.82 -2.12
C GLY A 373 8.18 -25.29 -3.42
N GLU A 374 8.48 -26.52 -3.82
CA GLU A 374 7.89 -27.12 -5.04
C GLU A 374 6.39 -27.37 -4.89
N GLN A 375 5.94 -27.74 -3.70
CA GLN A 375 4.53 -27.97 -3.39
C GLN A 375 3.91 -26.71 -2.79
N PRO A 376 2.62 -26.45 -3.08
CA PRO A 376 1.89 -25.38 -2.41
C PRO A 376 1.75 -25.68 -0.90
N PRO A 377 1.54 -24.64 -0.06
CA PRO A 377 1.13 -24.83 1.32
C PRO A 377 -0.18 -25.62 1.43
N GLY A 378 -0.46 -26.13 2.63
CA GLY A 378 -1.76 -26.74 2.93
C GLY A 378 -2.90 -25.71 3.01
N THR A 379 -4.03 -26.13 3.56
CA THR A 379 -5.16 -25.25 3.82
C THR A 379 -4.84 -24.30 4.98
N MET A 380 -4.94 -22.99 4.76
CA MET A 380 -4.86 -21.96 5.80
C MET A 380 -6.26 -21.54 6.21
N THR A 381 -6.50 -21.36 7.52
CA THR A 381 -7.77 -20.85 8.04
C THR A 381 -7.51 -19.63 8.89
N VAL A 382 -8.15 -18.51 8.57
CA VAL A 382 -7.97 -17.24 9.27
C VAL A 382 -9.30 -16.61 9.67
N ALA A 383 -9.29 -15.89 10.78
CA ALA A 383 -10.41 -15.05 11.16
C ALA A 383 -10.42 -13.79 10.29
N VAL A 384 -11.61 -13.41 9.83
CA VAL A 384 -11.82 -12.27 8.94
C VAL A 384 -12.85 -11.32 9.54
N LYS A 385 -12.63 -10.01 9.37
CA LYS A 385 -13.49 -8.94 9.90
C LYS A 385 -13.71 -7.90 8.82
N GLY A 386 -14.81 -7.16 8.90
CA GLY A 386 -15.14 -6.19 7.88
C GLY A 386 -16.56 -5.65 8.04
N GLN A 387 -17.10 -5.14 6.94
CA GLN A 387 -18.41 -4.50 6.91
C GLN A 387 -19.22 -4.98 5.71
N TYR A 388 -20.51 -5.20 5.93
CA TYR A 388 -21.51 -5.48 4.90
C TYR A 388 -22.41 -4.26 4.71
N ILE A 389 -22.75 -3.98 3.46
CA ILE A 389 -23.64 -2.90 3.05
C ILE A 389 -24.83 -3.54 2.33
N ASP A 390 -26.03 -3.34 2.87
CA ASP A 390 -27.26 -3.83 2.24
C ASP A 390 -27.73 -2.94 1.08
N GLU A 391 -28.77 -3.38 0.38
CA GLU A 391 -29.36 -2.66 -0.76
C GLU A 391 -29.91 -1.27 -0.41
N ASN A 392 -30.13 -0.99 0.89
CA ASN A 392 -30.57 0.29 1.41
C ASN A 392 -29.41 1.13 1.96
N SER A 393 -28.17 0.75 1.67
CA SER A 393 -26.93 1.38 2.16
C SER A 393 -26.76 1.33 3.68
N LYS A 394 -27.44 0.42 4.38
CA LYS A 394 -27.21 0.20 5.82
C LYS A 394 -25.94 -0.63 6.00
N VAL A 395 -25.05 -0.14 6.85
CA VAL A 395 -23.77 -0.77 7.17
C VAL A 395 -23.89 -1.59 8.46
N VAL A 396 -23.37 -2.81 8.46
CA VAL A 396 -23.21 -3.65 9.65
C VAL A 396 -21.81 -4.27 9.69
N ASP A 397 -21.23 -4.35 10.89
CA ASP A 397 -19.95 -5.04 11.08
C ASP A 397 -20.13 -6.55 11.00
N VAL A 398 -19.20 -7.22 10.32
CA VAL A 398 -19.25 -8.65 10.03
C VAL A 398 -17.97 -9.33 10.49
N LYS A 399 -18.12 -10.56 11.00
CA LYS A 399 -17.02 -11.46 11.31
C LYS A 399 -17.29 -12.81 10.70
N GLY A 400 -16.23 -13.47 10.25
CA GLY A 400 -16.31 -14.81 9.69
C GLY A 400 -14.98 -15.53 9.74
N THR A 401 -14.94 -16.62 9.00
CA THR A 401 -13.76 -17.43 8.75
C THR A 401 -13.48 -17.41 7.25
N LEU A 402 -12.20 -17.34 6.91
CA LEU A 402 -11.68 -17.43 5.55
C LEU A 402 -10.79 -18.67 5.48
N GLU A 403 -11.08 -19.56 4.55
CA GLU A 403 -10.24 -20.70 4.22
C GLU A 403 -9.56 -20.47 2.86
N ILE A 404 -8.25 -20.68 2.82
CA ILE A 404 -7.41 -20.62 1.61
C ILE A 404 -6.83 -22.01 1.39
N ASP A 405 -7.28 -22.67 0.33
CA ASP A 405 -6.93 -24.05 -0.01
C ASP A 405 -6.27 -24.17 -1.40
N GLN A 406 -6.32 -23.11 -2.21
CA GLN A 406 -5.67 -23.04 -3.52
C GLN A 406 -4.63 -21.93 -3.54
N TRP A 407 -3.49 -22.24 -4.14
CA TRP A 407 -2.32 -21.38 -4.17
C TRP A 407 -1.78 -21.27 -5.60
N VAL A 408 -1.15 -20.15 -5.91
CA VAL A 408 -0.48 -19.90 -7.19
C VAL A 408 0.92 -19.36 -6.95
N LYS A 409 1.87 -19.79 -7.79
CA LYS A 409 3.27 -19.41 -7.64
C LYS A 409 3.56 -18.12 -8.40
N SER A 410 4.15 -17.13 -7.72
CA SER A 410 4.62 -15.89 -8.34
C SER A 410 5.91 -16.15 -9.14
N VAL A 411 5.75 -16.38 -10.44
CA VAL A 411 6.85 -16.73 -11.36
C VAL A 411 7.16 -15.62 -12.36
N LYS A 412 6.63 -14.41 -12.14
CA LYS A 412 6.70 -13.30 -13.09
C LYS A 412 7.09 -11.98 -12.42
N SER A 413 7.60 -11.06 -13.21
CA SER A 413 7.89 -9.68 -12.85
C SER A 413 7.81 -8.79 -14.08
N SER A 414 7.22 -7.61 -13.95
CA SER A 414 7.12 -6.62 -15.02
C SER A 414 8.45 -5.92 -15.34
N ASP A 415 9.45 -6.08 -14.47
CA ASP A 415 10.84 -5.66 -14.66
C ASP A 415 11.75 -6.54 -13.79
N PRO A 416 12.15 -7.74 -14.29
CA PRO A 416 12.90 -8.71 -13.52
C PRO A 416 14.33 -8.27 -13.17
N LEU A 417 14.84 -7.18 -13.78
CA LEU A 417 16.16 -6.63 -13.47
C LEU A 417 16.16 -5.89 -12.13
N ASN A 418 15.07 -5.18 -11.81
CA ASN A 418 14.95 -4.38 -10.59
C ASN A 418 14.01 -5.02 -9.54
N TYR A 419 13.09 -5.88 -9.98
CA TYR A 419 12.12 -6.55 -9.12
C TYR A 419 12.21 -8.07 -9.33
N PHE A 420 13.02 -8.72 -8.51
CA PHE A 420 13.33 -10.14 -8.64
C PHE A 420 12.10 -11.02 -8.39
N ILE A 421 11.96 -12.05 -9.24
CA ILE A 421 10.95 -13.09 -9.11
C ILE A 421 11.18 -13.86 -7.80
N THR A 422 10.18 -13.84 -6.92
CA THR A 422 10.28 -14.40 -5.57
C THR A 422 9.98 -15.90 -5.52
N ASN A 423 9.30 -16.46 -6.53
CA ASN A 423 8.82 -17.84 -6.55
C ASN A 423 7.91 -18.18 -5.35
N THR A 424 7.26 -17.17 -4.77
CA THR A 424 6.41 -17.33 -3.57
C THR A 424 5.02 -17.85 -3.94
N TRP A 425 4.47 -18.73 -3.11
CA TRP A 425 3.07 -19.13 -3.16
C TRP A 425 2.16 -18.04 -2.58
N TYR A 426 1.18 -17.60 -3.37
CA TYR A 426 0.12 -16.67 -2.96
C TYR A 426 -1.24 -17.36 -2.94
N PRO A 427 -2.19 -16.91 -2.10
CA PRO A 427 -3.57 -17.34 -2.16
C PRO A 427 -4.15 -17.14 -3.58
N ASN A 428 -4.88 -18.15 -4.06
CA ASN A 428 -5.53 -18.13 -5.37
C ASN A 428 -7.01 -18.55 -5.31
N GLN A 429 -7.54 -18.75 -4.10
CA GLN A 429 -8.95 -18.97 -3.83
C GLN A 429 -9.23 -18.62 -2.37
N TRP A 430 -10.37 -17.99 -2.12
CA TRP A 430 -10.77 -17.55 -0.78
C TRP A 430 -12.20 -18.00 -0.50
N ASN A 431 -12.37 -18.94 0.43
CA ASN A 431 -13.66 -19.50 0.80
C ASN A 431 -14.14 -18.83 2.09
N PHE A 432 -15.18 -18.01 2.00
CA PHE A 432 -15.73 -17.27 3.13
C PHE A 432 -16.88 -18.03 3.78
N GLN A 433 -16.91 -17.97 5.11
CA GLN A 433 -18.02 -18.43 5.92
C GLN A 433 -18.36 -17.42 7.02
N PHE A 434 -19.63 -17.01 7.07
CA PHE A 434 -20.15 -16.02 8.02
C PHE A 434 -21.21 -16.61 8.96
N GLN A 435 -21.43 -15.89 10.06
CA GLN A 435 -22.49 -16.18 11.04
C GLN A 435 -23.87 -15.67 10.56
N ASP A 436 -24.92 -15.93 11.32
CA ASP A 436 -26.32 -15.66 10.95
C ASP A 436 -26.71 -14.18 10.74
N MET A 437 -25.78 -13.24 10.95
CA MET A 437 -26.00 -11.81 10.78
C MET A 437 -26.14 -11.37 9.30
N LEU A 438 -25.80 -12.23 8.35
CA LEU A 438 -25.94 -11.96 6.92
C LEU A 438 -27.14 -12.69 6.30
N PRO A 439 -27.68 -12.18 5.16
CA PRO A 439 -28.59 -12.94 4.31
C PRO A 439 -28.02 -14.31 3.93
N GLU A 440 -28.87 -15.34 3.94
CA GLU A 440 -28.45 -16.74 3.77
C GLU A 440 -27.67 -16.98 2.47
N ASP A 441 -28.05 -16.31 1.38
CA ASP A 441 -27.47 -16.45 0.05
C ASP A 441 -26.02 -15.95 -0.06
N ILE A 442 -25.52 -15.19 0.92
CA ILE A 442 -24.15 -14.67 0.95
C ILE A 442 -23.38 -15.06 2.22
N ARG A 443 -23.92 -15.97 3.05
CA ARG A 443 -23.19 -16.48 4.23
C ARG A 443 -22.00 -17.36 3.87
N ARG A 444 -22.02 -17.94 2.67
CA ARG A 444 -20.94 -18.75 2.12
C ARG A 444 -20.72 -18.40 0.66
N PHE A 445 -19.49 -18.05 0.31
CA PHE A 445 -19.11 -17.85 -1.07
C PHE A 445 -17.61 -18.05 -1.24
N THR A 446 -17.22 -18.31 -2.48
CA THR A 446 -15.83 -18.41 -2.90
C THR A 446 -15.48 -17.25 -3.81
N MET A 447 -14.34 -16.62 -3.57
CA MET A 447 -13.69 -15.72 -4.52
C MET A 447 -12.62 -16.47 -5.30
N THR A 448 -12.68 -16.39 -6.63
CA THR A 448 -11.69 -17.00 -7.54
C THR A 448 -11.17 -15.94 -8.51
N PRO A 449 -9.85 -15.81 -8.71
CA PRO A 449 -9.25 -14.92 -9.70
C PRO A 449 -9.85 -15.09 -11.10
N ILE A 450 -9.91 -13.97 -11.84
CA ILE A 450 -10.35 -13.99 -13.24
C ILE A 450 -9.27 -14.55 -14.20
N VAL A 451 -8.05 -14.76 -13.70
CA VAL A 451 -6.89 -15.33 -14.41
C VAL A 451 -6.34 -16.55 -13.68
N SER A 452 -5.62 -17.43 -14.38
CA SER A 452 -5.04 -18.66 -13.80
C SER A 452 -3.58 -18.50 -13.34
N GLY A 453 -2.83 -17.56 -13.91
CA GLY A 453 -1.39 -17.39 -13.66
C GLY A 453 -1.03 -16.61 -12.39
N GLY A 454 -2.01 -16.31 -11.54
CA GLY A 454 -1.86 -15.43 -10.39
C GLY A 454 -1.90 -13.94 -10.76
N GLN A 455 -1.97 -13.09 -9.74
CA GLN A 455 -2.20 -11.65 -9.90
C GLN A 455 -1.11 -10.85 -9.19
N THR A 456 0.13 -11.32 -9.26
CA THR A 456 1.23 -10.76 -8.47
C THR A 456 1.87 -9.55 -9.13
N GLY A 457 2.18 -8.53 -8.32
CA GLY A 457 2.88 -7.32 -8.72
C GLY A 457 3.86 -6.86 -7.65
N TYR A 458 4.53 -5.73 -7.92
CA TYR A 458 5.51 -5.12 -7.02
C TYR A 458 5.20 -3.65 -6.77
N ASN A 459 5.47 -3.20 -5.54
CA ASN A 459 5.58 -1.79 -5.20
C ASN A 459 6.94 -1.27 -5.69
N ALA A 460 7.03 0.03 -5.96
CA ALA A 460 8.30 0.66 -6.34
C ALA A 460 9.33 0.64 -5.19
N SER A 461 8.89 0.43 -3.95
CA SER A 461 9.78 0.17 -2.80
C SER A 461 10.41 -1.23 -2.80
N GLY A 462 9.91 -2.15 -3.64
CA GLY A 462 10.38 -3.53 -3.78
C GLY A 462 9.50 -4.58 -3.10
N ALA A 463 8.48 -4.18 -2.33
CA ALA A 463 7.50 -5.11 -1.77
C ALA A 463 6.73 -5.82 -2.89
N GLN A 464 6.39 -7.10 -2.69
CA GLN A 464 5.57 -7.87 -3.62
C GLN A 464 4.19 -8.09 -3.00
N TYR A 465 3.17 -8.07 -3.86
CA TYR A 465 1.77 -8.28 -3.52
C TYR A 465 1.10 -9.20 -4.56
N SER A 466 -0.11 -9.66 -4.25
CA SER A 466 -1.05 -10.24 -5.23
C SER A 466 -2.37 -9.51 -5.17
N GLU A 467 -2.77 -8.88 -6.27
CA GLU A 467 -3.90 -7.97 -6.33
C GLU A 467 -4.62 -8.09 -7.67
N GLY A 468 -5.91 -8.43 -7.65
CA GLY A 468 -6.67 -8.48 -8.89
C GLY A 468 -8.14 -8.82 -8.78
N GLY A 469 -8.81 -8.79 -9.94
CA GLY A 469 -10.23 -9.06 -10.06
C GLY A 469 -10.58 -10.50 -9.73
N VAL A 470 -11.71 -10.71 -9.07
CA VAL A 470 -12.22 -12.04 -8.71
C VAL A 470 -13.70 -12.18 -9.06
N TYR A 471 -14.09 -13.40 -9.40
CA TYR A 471 -15.50 -13.82 -9.43
C TYR A 471 -15.95 -14.29 -8.06
N ILE A 472 -17.19 -14.00 -7.70
CA ILE A 472 -17.80 -14.43 -6.45
C ILE A 472 -18.87 -15.47 -6.76
N ARG A 473 -18.74 -16.68 -6.23
CA ARG A 473 -19.69 -17.77 -6.45
C ARG A 473 -20.18 -18.36 -5.15
N ASN A 474 -21.43 -18.80 -5.14
CA ASN A 474 -21.98 -19.58 -4.03
C ASN A 474 -21.49 -21.05 -4.09
N PRO A 475 -21.79 -21.88 -3.07
CA PRO A 475 -21.38 -23.28 -3.05
C PRO A 475 -21.93 -24.12 -4.22
N GLU A 476 -23.06 -23.73 -4.82
CA GLU A 476 -23.63 -24.38 -6.01
C GLU A 476 -22.97 -23.92 -7.32
N GLY A 477 -21.99 -23.02 -7.27
CA GLY A 477 -21.27 -22.49 -8.43
C GLY A 477 -21.99 -21.35 -9.16
N ARG A 478 -23.12 -20.86 -8.66
CA ARG A 478 -23.83 -19.70 -9.20
C ARG A 478 -23.02 -18.43 -8.93
N LEU A 479 -22.87 -17.59 -9.95
CA LEU A 479 -22.28 -16.26 -9.82
C LEU A 479 -23.17 -15.38 -8.94
N LEU A 480 -22.59 -14.84 -7.87
CA LEU A 480 -23.24 -13.88 -6.96
C LEU A 480 -22.81 -12.43 -7.24
N GLY A 481 -21.66 -12.24 -7.88
CA GLY A 481 -21.07 -10.93 -8.07
C GLY A 481 -19.61 -10.98 -8.49
N LYS A 482 -18.94 -9.84 -8.37
CA LYS A 482 -17.51 -9.68 -8.64
C LYS A 482 -16.85 -8.89 -7.53
N GLY A 483 -15.55 -9.05 -7.40
CA GLY A 483 -14.79 -8.41 -6.34
C GLY A 483 -13.36 -8.10 -6.74
N PHE A 484 -12.58 -7.77 -5.73
CA PHE A 484 -11.13 -7.65 -5.82
C PHE A 484 -10.53 -8.28 -4.57
N ALA A 485 -9.39 -8.94 -4.73
CA ALA A 485 -8.65 -9.55 -3.64
C ALA A 485 -7.21 -9.05 -3.65
N GLU A 486 -6.71 -8.66 -2.49
CA GLU A 486 -5.35 -8.23 -2.20
C GLU A 486 -4.75 -9.15 -1.14
N SER A 487 -3.52 -9.61 -1.37
CA SER A 487 -2.72 -10.38 -0.42
C SER A 487 -1.30 -9.81 -0.41
N VAL A 488 -0.86 -9.23 0.71
CA VAL A 488 0.45 -8.55 0.82
C VAL A 488 1.38 -9.25 1.82
N TYR A 489 2.69 -9.15 1.61
CA TYR A 489 3.73 -9.72 2.51
C TYR A 489 3.74 -11.25 2.64
N TYR A 490 3.24 -11.97 1.64
CA TYR A 490 3.52 -13.40 1.52
C TYR A 490 4.96 -13.66 1.09
N ALA A 491 5.58 -12.77 0.30
CA ALA A 491 6.96 -12.97 -0.15
C ALA A 491 8.02 -12.37 0.80
N ASP A 492 9.21 -12.98 0.79
CA ASP A 492 10.41 -12.31 1.29
C ASP A 492 10.87 -11.27 0.26
N ALA A 493 10.39 -10.03 0.43
CA ALA A 493 10.76 -8.90 -0.42
C ALA A 493 12.07 -8.21 -0.01
N LEU A 494 12.75 -8.67 1.05
CA LEU A 494 14.00 -8.08 1.50
C LEU A 494 15.11 -8.00 0.41
N PRO A 495 15.31 -9.01 -0.47
CA PRO A 495 16.27 -8.89 -1.57
C PRO A 495 15.99 -7.69 -2.47
N ASN A 496 14.73 -7.48 -2.86
CA ASN A 496 14.32 -6.37 -3.71
C ASN A 496 14.53 -5.02 -3.01
N ILE A 497 14.10 -4.90 -1.74
CA ILE A 497 14.25 -3.67 -0.97
C ILE A 497 15.74 -3.31 -0.80
N LEU A 498 16.60 -4.29 -0.51
CA LEU A 498 18.05 -4.06 -0.40
C LEU A 498 18.66 -3.65 -1.74
N HIS A 499 18.31 -4.35 -2.83
CA HIS A 499 18.75 -4.01 -4.18
C HIS A 499 18.38 -2.58 -4.57
N LEU A 500 17.12 -2.20 -4.40
CA LEU A 500 16.61 -0.86 -4.71
C LEU A 500 17.19 0.22 -3.79
N ALA A 501 17.56 -0.12 -2.56
CA ALA A 501 18.29 0.75 -1.64
C ALA A 501 19.78 0.90 -1.98
N GLY A 502 20.32 0.16 -2.96
CA GLY A 502 21.75 0.14 -3.28
C GLY A 502 22.60 -0.59 -2.24
N ILE A 503 22.01 -1.53 -1.49
CA ILE A 503 22.65 -2.25 -0.39
C ILE A 503 22.82 -3.72 -0.78
N PRO A 504 24.02 -4.31 -0.62
CA PRO A 504 24.23 -5.73 -0.93
C PRO A 504 23.42 -6.67 -0.03
N ASP A 505 22.73 -7.62 -0.66
CA ASP A 505 22.05 -8.71 0.05
C ASP A 505 23.06 -9.76 0.54
N THR A 506 23.44 -9.65 1.81
CA THR A 506 24.38 -10.58 2.46
C THR A 506 23.75 -11.18 3.71
N PRO A 507 24.15 -12.39 4.15
CA PRO A 507 23.63 -12.99 5.39
C PRO A 507 23.79 -12.08 6.61
N LYS A 508 24.91 -11.32 6.67
CA LYS A 508 25.16 -10.34 7.74
C LYS A 508 24.16 -9.17 7.66
N MET A 509 23.88 -8.66 6.47
CA MET A 509 22.90 -7.59 6.27
C MET A 509 21.49 -8.05 6.62
N ARG A 510 21.06 -9.22 6.14
CA ARG A 510 19.75 -9.81 6.45
C ARG A 510 19.51 -9.93 7.95
N LYS A 511 20.50 -10.46 8.68
CA LYS A 511 20.45 -10.57 10.14
C LYS A 511 20.29 -9.22 10.85
N LEU A 512 20.81 -8.13 10.29
CA LEU A 512 20.60 -6.79 10.84
C LEU A 512 19.17 -6.28 10.62
N MET A 513 18.49 -6.74 9.56
CA MET A 513 17.13 -6.33 9.20
C MET A 513 16.04 -7.10 9.94
N GLU A 514 16.36 -8.25 10.55
CA GLU A 514 15.49 -8.97 11.46
C GLU A 514 15.10 -8.11 12.69
N PRO A 515 13.86 -8.22 13.19
CA PRO A 515 13.45 -7.58 14.44
C PRO A 515 14.40 -7.96 15.61
N PRO A 516 15.06 -6.98 16.26
CA PRO A 516 15.97 -7.28 17.35
C PRO A 516 15.21 -7.74 18.60
N ALA A 517 15.72 -8.78 19.26
CA ALA A 517 15.17 -9.25 20.53
C ALA A 517 15.43 -8.24 21.66
N PRO A 518 14.47 -8.02 22.58
CA PRO A 518 14.67 -7.17 23.75
C PRO A 518 15.71 -7.76 24.71
N SER A 519 16.64 -6.92 25.19
CA SER A 519 17.65 -7.33 26.16
C SER A 519 17.04 -7.63 27.54
N ALA A 520 17.72 -8.45 28.35
CA ALA A 520 17.26 -8.77 29.71
C ALA A 520 17.06 -7.52 30.57
N LEU A 521 17.96 -6.53 30.44
CA LEU A 521 17.82 -5.24 31.14
C LEU A 521 16.59 -4.47 30.66
N LEU A 522 16.28 -4.48 29.36
CA LEU A 522 15.10 -3.81 28.82
C LEU A 522 13.81 -4.49 29.32
N LYS A 523 13.78 -5.83 29.34
CA LYS A 523 12.68 -6.61 29.93
C LYS A 523 12.49 -6.30 31.40
N LEU A 524 13.57 -6.25 32.19
CA LEU A 524 13.50 -5.90 33.61
C LEU A 524 12.94 -4.47 33.81
N LYS A 525 13.44 -3.49 33.05
CA LYS A 525 12.91 -2.11 33.09
C LYS A 525 11.42 -2.07 32.76
N ALA A 526 10.99 -2.82 31.73
CA ALA A 526 9.59 -2.91 31.33
C ALA A 526 8.74 -3.57 32.43
N ALA A 527 9.21 -4.66 33.03
CA ALA A 527 8.51 -5.36 34.11
C ALA A 527 8.35 -4.46 35.35
N LEU A 528 9.40 -3.76 35.77
CA LEU A 528 9.33 -2.81 36.88
C LEU A 528 8.38 -1.64 36.58
N TYR A 529 8.39 -1.14 35.34
CA TYR A 529 7.45 -0.10 34.91
C TYR A 529 6.00 -0.61 34.94
N MET A 530 5.75 -1.83 34.47
CA MET A 530 4.42 -2.44 34.44
C MET A 530 3.96 -2.98 35.81
N ALA A 531 4.85 -3.17 36.77
CA ALA A 531 4.49 -3.53 38.15
C ALA A 531 3.74 -2.40 38.88
N TRP A 532 3.87 -1.16 38.41
CA TRP A 532 3.16 -0.02 39.00
C TRP A 532 1.67 -0.03 38.61
N PRO A 533 0.72 -0.08 39.58
CA PRO A 533 -0.71 -0.25 39.28
C PRO A 533 -1.32 0.82 38.35
N LEU A 534 -0.85 2.06 38.40
CA LEU A 534 -1.34 3.12 37.50
C LEU A 534 -0.99 2.83 36.03
N ASN A 535 0.15 2.19 35.76
CA ASN A 535 0.55 1.84 34.39
C ASN A 535 -0.33 0.71 33.84
N GLN A 536 -0.66 -0.29 34.66
CA GLN A 536 -1.60 -1.35 34.29
C GLN A 536 -2.99 -0.79 33.97
N ARG A 537 -3.51 0.09 34.83
CA ARG A 537 -4.81 0.76 34.58
C ARG A 537 -4.78 1.61 33.30
N LYS A 538 -3.68 2.34 33.07
CA LYS A 538 -3.50 3.13 31.84
C LYS A 538 -3.47 2.24 30.60
N LEU A 539 -2.75 1.13 30.65
CA LEU A 539 -2.73 0.15 29.55
C LEU A 539 -4.14 -0.39 29.29
N LYS A 540 -4.84 -0.85 30.33
CA LYS A 540 -6.19 -1.38 30.21
C LYS A 540 -7.14 -0.39 29.53
N ARG A 541 -7.15 0.88 29.96
CA ARG A 541 -7.97 1.94 29.33
C ARG A 541 -7.61 2.15 27.85
N ILE A 542 -6.32 2.14 27.52
CA ILE A 542 -5.86 2.26 26.13
C ILE A 542 -6.38 1.08 25.31
N LEU A 543 -6.16 -0.15 25.78
CA LEU A 543 -6.58 -1.35 25.06
C LEU A 543 -8.10 -1.42 24.90
N GLU A 544 -8.88 -1.07 25.93
CA GLU A 544 -10.34 -0.96 25.82
C GLU A 544 -10.78 0.02 24.72
N LYS A 545 -10.17 1.22 24.67
CA LYS A 545 -10.45 2.20 23.62
C LYS A 545 -10.04 1.70 22.24
N CYS A 546 -8.88 1.04 22.15
CA CYS A 546 -8.39 0.55 20.87
C CYS A 546 -9.21 -0.66 20.36
N LEU A 547 -9.67 -1.54 21.24
CA LEU A 547 -10.60 -2.63 20.91
C LEU A 547 -11.92 -2.09 20.37
N GLN A 548 -12.45 -1.02 20.98
CA GLN A 548 -13.61 -0.31 20.42
C GLN A 548 -13.33 0.25 19.02
N GLN A 549 -12.06 0.51 18.68
CA GLN A 549 -11.61 1.02 17.37
C GLN A 549 -11.16 -0.08 16.41
N GLY A 550 -11.58 -1.33 16.63
CA GLY A 550 -11.35 -2.43 15.69
C GLY A 550 -9.97 -3.07 15.79
N LEU A 551 -9.19 -2.79 16.84
CA LEU A 551 -7.99 -3.57 17.12
C LEU A 551 -8.39 -5.04 17.35
N PRO A 552 -7.76 -6.02 16.66
CA PRO A 552 -8.02 -7.43 16.94
C PRO A 552 -7.82 -7.72 18.43
N ALA A 553 -8.76 -8.43 19.05
CA ALA A 553 -8.65 -8.85 20.47
C ALA A 553 -7.39 -9.68 20.73
N ASP A 554 -6.86 -10.29 19.68
CA ASP A 554 -5.72 -11.19 19.63
C ASP A 554 -4.37 -10.46 19.85
N LEU A 555 -4.37 -9.12 19.85
CA LEU A 555 -3.23 -8.27 20.25
C LEU A 555 -3.30 -7.83 21.73
N VAL A 556 -4.34 -8.25 22.47
CA VAL A 556 -4.64 -7.81 23.85
C VAL A 556 -4.50 -8.94 24.88
N SER A 557 -4.35 -10.20 24.45
CA SER A 557 -4.21 -11.37 25.32
C SER A 557 -2.77 -11.67 25.75
#